data_AF-A0A352SME9-F1
#
_entry.id   AF-A0A352SME9-F1
#
_cell.length_a   1.000
_cell.length_b   1.000
_cell.length_c   1.000
_cell.angle_alpha   90.00
_cell.angle_beta   90.00
_cell.angle_gamma   90.00
#
_symmetry.space_group_name_H-M   'P 1'
#
loop_
_entity.id
_entity.type
_entity.pdbx_description
1 polymer ?
#
loop_
_entity_poly.entity_id
_entity_poly.type
_entity_poly.pdbx_seq_one_letter_code
_entity_poly.pdbx_strand_id
1 'polypeptide(L)'
;GLPDTQVANTRENQLKVIQILRAYKPQVVFANAPIDRNPDHGHGSALIRDSFFLSGLVKIETKDEQGQHQESWRPSHLLFYMQDTVFEPDVIIDVTDHIETKEASILAHASQVNVQNPGDEPETYISSPTFFESIRARTRTYGHRGGCTHGEPFKLGRAPIMLSTLDPLFDRKIAR
;
A
#
# COMPACT_ATOMS: atom_id res chain seq x y z
N GLY A 1 -5.37 17.52 -2.06
CA GLY A 1 -4.49 16.34 -2.21
C GLY A 1 -3.29 16.70 -3.06
N LEU A 2 -2.39 15.75 -3.29
CA LEU A 2 -1.38 15.91 -4.34
C LEU A 2 -2.05 15.77 -5.73
N PRO A 3 -1.57 16.48 -6.76
CA PRO A 3 -2.12 16.37 -8.10
C PRO A 3 -1.84 14.99 -8.71
N ASP A 4 -2.85 14.44 -9.39
CA ASP A 4 -2.73 13.20 -10.17
C ASP A 4 -1.72 13.38 -11.32
N THR A 5 -1.01 12.32 -11.69
CA THR A 5 0.10 12.28 -12.68
C THR A 5 1.31 13.15 -12.36
N GLN A 6 1.32 13.77 -11.18
CA GLN A 6 2.30 14.78 -10.76
C GLN A 6 2.80 14.51 -9.33
N VAL A 7 2.76 13.24 -8.90
CA VAL A 7 3.33 12.84 -7.61
C VAL A 7 4.85 13.02 -7.68
N ALA A 8 5.38 13.90 -6.83
CA ALA A 8 6.81 14.19 -6.77
C ALA A 8 7.33 14.09 -5.34
N ASN A 9 8.51 13.48 -5.19
CA ASN A 9 9.21 13.34 -3.92
C ASN A 9 9.99 14.62 -3.56
N THR A 10 9.24 15.69 -3.28
CA THR A 10 9.78 16.98 -2.86
C THR A 10 9.71 17.13 -1.34
N ARG A 11 10.53 18.04 -0.78
CA ARG A 11 10.49 18.33 0.66
C ARG A 11 9.11 18.77 1.14
N GLU A 12 8.41 19.56 0.35
CA GLU A 12 7.05 20.01 0.65
C GLU A 12 6.08 18.83 0.78
N ASN A 13 6.10 17.91 -0.20
CA ASN A 13 5.23 16.75 -0.18
C ASN A 13 5.61 15.76 0.92
N GLN A 14 6.90 15.62 1.22
CA GLN A 14 7.36 14.83 2.37
C GLN A 14 6.79 15.36 3.68
N LEU A 15 6.78 16.68 3.90
CA LEU A 15 6.21 17.27 5.11
C LEU A 15 4.71 16.97 5.24
N LYS A 16 3.95 16.98 4.14
CA LYS A 16 2.53 16.58 4.13
C LYS A 16 2.35 15.13 4.58
N VAL A 17 3.16 14.20 4.06
CA VAL A 17 3.10 12.78 4.48
C VAL A 17 3.55 12.61 5.92
N ILE A 18 4.62 13.29 6.35
CA ILE A 18 5.14 13.23 7.73
C ILE A 18 4.08 13.71 8.72
N GLN A 19 3.32 14.76 8.41
CA GLN A 19 2.21 15.24 9.24
C GLN A 19 1.18 14.14 9.48
N ILE A 20 0.79 13.41 8.44
CA ILE A 20 -0.16 12.29 8.53
C ILE A 20 0.44 11.15 9.36
N LEU A 21 1.68 10.75 9.09
CA LEU A 21 2.33 9.68 9.86
C LEU A 21 2.43 10.01 11.36
N ARG A 22 2.68 11.26 11.72
CA ARG A 22 2.76 11.71 13.11
C ARG A 22 1.39 11.89 13.77
N ALA A 23 0.36 12.21 13.00
CA ALA A 23 -1.01 12.31 13.51
C ALA A 23 -1.57 10.93 13.86
N TYR A 24 -1.41 9.94 12.98
CA TYR A 24 -1.99 8.60 13.15
C TYR A 24 -1.08 7.62 13.88
N LYS A 25 0.22 7.93 14.00
CA LYS A 25 1.23 7.10 14.66
C LYS A 25 1.14 5.60 14.28
N PRO A 26 1.10 5.23 12.98
CA PRO A 26 0.92 3.84 12.58
C PRO A 26 2.16 3.00 12.89
N GLN A 27 1.97 1.72 13.18
CA GLN A 27 3.07 0.75 13.31
C GLN A 27 3.53 0.22 11.95
N VAL A 28 2.60 0.10 11.01
CA VAL A 28 2.83 -0.48 9.67
C VAL A 28 2.31 0.51 8.63
N VAL A 29 3.12 0.74 7.60
CA VAL A 29 2.76 1.55 6.44
C VAL A 29 2.79 0.66 5.21
N PHE A 30 1.69 0.66 4.46
CA PHE A 30 1.62 0.05 3.14
C PHE A 30 1.82 1.13 2.08
N ALA A 31 2.60 0.83 1.05
CA ALA A 31 2.91 1.75 -0.04
C ALA A 31 2.90 1.04 -1.39
N ASN A 32 2.78 1.82 -2.46
CA ASN A 32 2.84 1.34 -3.84
C ASN A 32 4.13 0.58 -4.14
N ALA A 33 4.09 -0.27 -5.16
CA ALA A 33 5.27 -0.96 -5.65
C ALA A 33 6.37 0.06 -6.05
N PRO A 34 7.66 -0.20 -5.75
CA PRO A 34 8.74 0.72 -6.13
C PRO A 34 8.91 0.90 -7.64
N ILE A 35 8.54 -0.11 -8.41
CA ILE A 35 8.54 -0.12 -9.87
C ILE A 35 7.19 -0.66 -10.32
N ASP A 36 6.52 0.08 -11.19
CA ASP A 36 5.24 -0.31 -11.75
C ASP A 36 5.04 0.39 -13.11
N ARG A 37 4.06 -0.05 -13.91
CA ARG A 37 3.76 0.58 -15.20
C ARG A 37 3.26 2.02 -15.05
N ASN A 38 2.57 2.33 -13.95
CA ASN A 38 2.13 3.67 -13.65
C ASN A 38 3.26 4.39 -12.88
N PRO A 39 3.87 5.45 -13.44
CA PRO A 39 4.97 6.16 -12.78
C PRO A 39 4.58 6.73 -11.42
N ASP A 40 3.31 7.10 -11.20
CA ASP A 40 2.84 7.61 -9.91
C ASP A 40 2.91 6.57 -8.80
N HIS A 41 2.84 5.27 -9.12
CA HIS A 41 3.06 4.22 -8.13
C HIS A 41 4.52 4.27 -7.62
N GLY A 42 5.50 4.33 -8.54
CA GLY A 42 6.92 4.43 -8.18
C GLY A 42 7.24 5.75 -7.46
N HIS A 43 6.70 6.88 -7.94
CA HIS A 43 6.88 8.19 -7.30
C HIS A 43 6.26 8.24 -5.90
N GLY A 44 5.04 7.72 -5.74
CA GLY A 44 4.36 7.61 -4.46
C GLY A 44 5.13 6.71 -3.49
N SER A 45 5.64 5.57 -3.97
CA SER A 45 6.51 4.67 -3.21
C SER A 45 7.75 5.38 -2.68
N ALA A 46 8.45 6.14 -3.53
CA ALA A 46 9.63 6.90 -3.14
C ALA A 46 9.31 8.00 -2.11
N LEU A 47 8.23 8.75 -2.34
CA LEU A 47 7.75 9.79 -1.42
C LEU A 47 7.43 9.20 -0.03
N ILE A 48 6.68 8.09 0.01
CA ILE A 48 6.29 7.44 1.27
C ILE A 48 7.52 6.86 1.98
N ARG A 49 8.43 6.19 1.26
CA ARG A 49 9.65 5.60 1.83
C ARG A 49 10.54 6.66 2.50
N ASP A 50 10.75 7.78 1.82
CA ASP A 50 11.60 8.83 2.37
C ASP A 50 10.91 9.51 3.56
N SER A 51 9.60 9.80 3.45
CA SER A 51 8.79 10.37 4.53
C SER A 51 8.70 9.45 5.75
N PHE A 52 8.62 8.14 5.54
CA PHE A 52 8.65 7.12 6.59
C PHE A 52 9.92 7.26 7.45
N PHE A 53 11.10 7.38 6.83
CA PHE A 53 12.33 7.55 7.60
C PHE A 53 12.39 8.91 8.30
N LEU A 54 12.06 9.97 7.56
CA LEU A 54 12.13 11.36 8.00
C LEU A 54 11.14 11.67 9.13
N SER A 55 9.99 11.01 9.17
CA SER A 55 8.98 11.21 10.22
C SER A 55 9.50 10.97 11.64
N GLY A 56 10.48 10.08 11.79
CA GLY A 56 11.18 9.79 13.03
C GLY A 56 12.25 10.80 13.47
N LEU A 57 12.56 11.81 12.65
CA LEU A 57 13.62 12.76 12.97
C LEU A 57 13.06 13.94 13.77
N VAL A 58 13.56 14.13 14.99
CA VAL A 58 13.16 15.23 15.89
C VAL A 58 13.40 16.62 15.32
N LYS A 59 14.40 16.78 14.44
CA LYS A 59 14.73 18.07 13.79
C LYS A 59 13.79 18.46 12.65
N ILE A 60 12.92 17.53 12.23
CA ILE A 60 11.87 17.84 11.26
C ILE A 60 10.66 18.26 12.05
N GLU A 61 10.34 19.55 11.99
CA GLU A 61 9.18 20.10 12.67
C GLU A 61 7.96 20.04 11.78
N THR A 62 6.84 19.60 12.35
CA THR A 62 5.52 19.63 11.71
C THR A 62 4.49 20.12 12.72
N LYS A 63 3.38 20.66 12.21
CA LYS A 63 2.26 21.12 13.02
C LYS A 63 0.99 20.37 12.63
N ASP A 64 0.11 20.13 13.60
CA ASP A 64 -1.23 19.59 13.35
C ASP A 64 -2.18 20.67 12.80
N GLU A 65 -3.44 20.29 12.57
CA GLU A 65 -4.48 21.18 12.05
C GLU A 65 -4.80 22.36 13.00
N GLN A 66 -4.49 22.20 14.29
CA GLN A 66 -4.65 23.22 15.34
C GLN A 66 -3.39 24.11 15.50
N GLY A 67 -2.34 23.85 14.70
CA GLY A 67 -1.08 24.59 14.73
C GLY A 67 -0.12 24.18 15.85
N GLN A 68 -0.40 23.08 16.57
CA GLN A 68 0.47 22.56 17.63
C GLN A 68 1.60 21.71 17.05
N HIS A 69 2.78 21.74 17.67
CA HIS A 69 3.92 20.93 17.23
C HIS A 69 3.65 19.44 17.42
N GLN A 70 3.90 18.64 16.39
CA GLN A 70 3.76 17.18 16.47
C GLN A 70 5.05 16.51 16.92
N GLU A 71 4.92 15.52 17.80
CA GLU A 71 6.02 14.64 18.19
C GLU A 71 6.55 13.83 17.00
N SER A 72 7.86 13.56 16.99
CA SER A 72 8.44 12.64 16.01
C SER A 72 7.89 11.23 16.18
N TRP A 73 7.50 10.60 15.09
CA TRP A 73 7.03 9.24 15.06
C TRP A 73 7.65 8.52 13.87
N ARG A 74 8.24 7.34 14.10
CA ARG A 74 8.70 6.47 13.01
C ARG A 74 7.89 5.18 13.05
N PRO A 75 7.11 4.87 12.01
CA PRO A 75 6.47 3.56 11.91
C PRO A 75 7.52 2.43 11.91
N SER A 76 7.17 1.25 12.39
CA SER A 76 8.10 0.12 12.49
C SER A 76 8.34 -0.57 11.16
N HIS A 77 7.30 -0.70 10.32
CA HIS A 77 7.35 -1.47 9.09
C HIS A 77 6.83 -0.70 7.90
N LEU A 78 7.54 -0.84 6.78
CA LEU A 78 7.10 -0.37 5.46
C LEU A 78 6.97 -1.60 4.57
N LEU A 79 5.80 -1.79 3.98
CA LEU A 79 5.47 -2.91 3.08
C LEU A 79 5.02 -2.35 1.73
N PHE A 80 5.61 -2.84 0.65
CA PHE A 80 5.18 -2.49 -0.70
C PHE A 80 4.26 -3.58 -1.25
N TYR A 81 3.03 -3.21 -1.61
CA TYR A 81 2.09 -4.15 -2.22
C TYR A 81 2.31 -4.27 -3.73
N MET A 82 2.04 -5.46 -4.27
CA MET A 82 2.13 -5.70 -5.71
C MET A 82 0.89 -5.18 -6.44
N GLN A 83 1.13 -4.36 -7.47
CA GLN A 83 0.09 -3.76 -8.31
C GLN A 83 0.08 -4.40 -9.70
N ASP A 84 0.70 -3.81 -10.71
CA ASP A 84 0.72 -4.34 -12.07
C ASP A 84 2.01 -5.11 -12.33
N THR A 85 3.16 -4.51 -12.02
CA THR A 85 4.45 -5.14 -12.24
C THR A 85 4.76 -6.15 -11.14
N VAL A 86 5.08 -7.38 -11.57
CA VAL A 86 5.47 -8.47 -10.67
C VAL A 86 6.87 -8.23 -10.11
N PHE A 87 7.03 -8.50 -8.83
CA PHE A 87 8.31 -8.58 -8.15
C PHE A 87 8.40 -9.87 -7.33
N GLU A 88 9.61 -10.29 -6.96
CA GLU A 88 9.78 -11.38 -6.02
C GLU A 88 9.41 -10.92 -4.59
N PRO A 89 8.40 -11.53 -3.95
CA PRO A 89 7.94 -11.11 -2.63
C PRO A 89 8.91 -11.53 -1.54
N ASP A 90 9.00 -10.70 -0.51
CA ASP A 90 9.72 -11.03 0.72
C ASP A 90 8.78 -11.67 1.76
N VAL A 91 7.49 -11.31 1.73
CA VAL A 91 6.44 -11.83 2.63
C VAL A 91 5.15 -12.05 1.84
N ILE A 92 4.39 -13.08 2.20
CA ILE A 92 3.03 -13.34 1.69
C ILE A 92 2.07 -13.32 2.88
N ILE A 93 0.97 -12.58 2.76
CA ILE A 93 -0.09 -12.54 3.77
C ILE A 93 -1.26 -13.39 3.28
N ASP A 94 -1.73 -14.33 4.10
CA ASP A 94 -2.93 -15.12 3.80
C ASP A 94 -4.18 -14.22 3.84
N VAL A 95 -4.91 -14.20 2.72
CA VAL A 95 -6.15 -13.44 2.57
C VAL A 95 -7.31 -14.36 2.13
N THR A 96 -7.18 -15.67 2.35
CA THR A 96 -8.18 -16.68 1.96
C THR A 96 -9.59 -16.30 2.41
N ASP A 97 -9.75 -15.94 3.69
CA ASP A 97 -11.05 -15.57 4.26
C ASP A 97 -11.49 -14.12 3.92
N HIS A 98 -10.70 -13.41 3.12
CA HIS A 98 -10.89 -11.99 2.81
C HIS A 98 -10.94 -11.69 1.31
N ILE A 99 -10.92 -12.72 0.45
CA ILE A 99 -10.93 -12.54 -1.00
C ILE A 99 -12.22 -11.87 -1.50
N GLU A 100 -13.37 -12.25 -0.95
CA GLU A 100 -14.67 -11.66 -1.30
C GLU A 100 -14.74 -10.19 -0.88
N THR A 101 -14.28 -9.87 0.34
CA THR A 101 -14.22 -8.48 0.84
C THR A 101 -13.32 -7.62 -0.04
N LYS A 102 -12.17 -8.16 -0.48
CA LYS A 102 -11.26 -7.48 -1.40
C LYS A 102 -11.95 -7.17 -2.72
N GLU A 103 -12.58 -8.17 -3.34
CA GLU A 103 -13.27 -7.97 -4.62
C GLU A 103 -14.42 -6.96 -4.49
N ALA A 104 -15.21 -7.05 -3.42
CA ALA A 104 -16.27 -6.08 -3.13
C ALA A 104 -15.72 -4.65 -2.97
N SER A 105 -14.58 -4.47 -2.30
CA SER A 105 -13.95 -3.14 -2.15
C SER A 105 -13.49 -2.56 -3.49
N ILE A 106 -13.03 -3.41 -4.42
CA ILE A 106 -12.61 -2.96 -5.75
C ILE A 106 -13.84 -2.59 -6.59
N LEU A 107 -14.89 -3.40 -6.53
CA LEU A 107 -16.16 -3.15 -7.22
C LEU A 107 -16.87 -1.88 -6.73
N ALA A 108 -16.60 -1.43 -5.51
CA ALA A 108 -17.15 -0.17 -4.99
C ALA A 108 -16.68 1.06 -5.80
N HIS A 109 -15.59 0.95 -6.57
CA HIS A 109 -15.14 1.96 -7.53
C HIS A 109 -15.85 1.80 -8.89
N ALA A 110 -17.18 1.72 -8.88
CA ALA A 110 -18.01 1.37 -10.04
C ALA A 110 -17.86 2.32 -11.25
N SER A 111 -17.40 3.56 -11.04
CA SER A 111 -17.09 4.50 -12.12
C SER A 111 -15.75 4.25 -12.81
N GLN A 112 -14.94 3.32 -12.32
CA GLN A 112 -13.60 3.03 -12.81
C GLN A 112 -13.42 1.56 -13.19
N VAL A 113 -14.15 0.66 -12.54
CA VAL A 113 -13.96 -0.79 -12.64
C VAL A 113 -15.26 -1.47 -13.09
N ASN A 114 -15.14 -2.43 -14.01
CA ASN A 114 -16.26 -3.23 -14.53
C ASN A 114 -17.42 -2.39 -15.09
N VAL A 115 -17.08 -1.35 -15.86
CA VAL A 115 -18.04 -0.39 -16.41
C VAL A 115 -18.84 -1.07 -17.53
N GLN A 116 -20.08 -1.47 -17.25
CA GLN A 116 -20.93 -2.18 -18.21
C GLN A 116 -21.42 -1.31 -19.39
N ASN A 117 -21.52 0.01 -19.17
CA ASN A 117 -21.94 0.98 -20.18
C ASN A 117 -21.00 2.20 -20.14
N PRO A 118 -19.81 2.13 -20.78
CA PRO A 118 -18.83 3.21 -20.73
C PRO A 118 -19.25 4.46 -21.52
N GLY A 119 -20.35 4.41 -22.27
CA GLY A 119 -20.77 5.51 -23.14
C GLY A 119 -19.70 5.76 -24.21
N ASP A 120 -19.19 6.98 -24.27
CA ASP A 120 -18.09 7.39 -25.16
C ASP A 120 -16.69 7.27 -24.51
N GLU A 121 -16.60 6.82 -23.25
CA GLU A 121 -15.31 6.67 -22.59
C GLU A 121 -14.52 5.46 -23.12
N PRO A 122 -13.20 5.59 -23.33
CA PRO A 122 -12.37 4.50 -23.80
C PRO A 122 -12.30 3.38 -22.75
N GLU A 123 -12.39 2.13 -23.22
CA GLU A 123 -12.14 0.97 -22.36
C GLU A 123 -10.71 1.06 -21.79
N THR A 124 -10.61 0.94 -20.46
CA THR A 124 -9.33 0.92 -19.75
C THR A 124 -9.01 -0.49 -19.27
N TYR A 125 -7.72 -0.75 -19.01
CA TYR A 125 -7.23 -2.02 -18.46
C TYR A 125 -8.02 -2.52 -17.24
N ILE A 126 -8.48 -1.60 -16.37
CA ILE A 126 -9.20 -1.92 -15.14
C ILE A 126 -10.73 -2.03 -15.31
N SER A 127 -11.26 -1.55 -16.43
CA SER A 127 -12.70 -1.59 -16.73
C SER A 127 -13.16 -2.95 -17.26
N SER A 128 -12.22 -3.81 -17.69
CA SER A 128 -12.50 -5.14 -18.24
C SER A 128 -12.71 -6.21 -17.14
N PRO A 129 -13.60 -7.19 -17.32
CA PRO A 129 -13.74 -8.34 -16.41
C PRO A 129 -12.44 -9.13 -16.20
N THR A 130 -11.54 -9.11 -17.20
CA THR A 130 -10.22 -9.75 -17.15
C THR A 130 -9.33 -9.19 -16.02
N PHE A 131 -9.62 -7.97 -15.53
CA PHE A 131 -8.95 -7.39 -14.37
C PHE A 131 -9.20 -8.20 -13.09
N PHE A 132 -10.42 -8.67 -12.85
CA PHE A 132 -10.70 -9.51 -11.68
C PHE A 132 -10.08 -10.90 -11.81
N GLU A 133 -10.04 -11.45 -13.02
CA GLU A 133 -9.36 -12.70 -13.29
C GLU A 133 -7.87 -12.59 -12.98
N SER A 134 -7.23 -11.47 -13.34
CA SER A 134 -5.80 -11.25 -13.03
C SER A 134 -5.56 -11.13 -11.52
N ILE A 135 -6.43 -10.44 -10.78
CA ILE A 135 -6.36 -10.34 -9.30
C ILE A 135 -6.52 -11.72 -8.65
N ARG A 136 -7.52 -12.50 -9.08
CA ARG A 136 -7.75 -13.86 -8.60
C ARG A 136 -6.56 -14.75 -8.92
N ALA A 137 -6.08 -14.75 -10.15
CA ALA A 137 -4.92 -15.53 -10.57
C ALA A 137 -3.66 -15.18 -9.75
N ARG A 138 -3.41 -13.89 -9.53
CA ARG A 138 -2.29 -13.42 -8.70
C ARG A 138 -2.42 -13.97 -7.28
N THR A 139 -3.56 -13.76 -6.63
CA THR A 139 -3.75 -14.20 -5.24
C THR A 139 -3.70 -15.72 -5.10
N ARG A 140 -4.22 -16.49 -6.07
CA ARG A 140 -4.07 -17.96 -6.09
C ARG A 140 -2.61 -18.39 -6.23
N THR A 141 -1.87 -17.75 -7.12
CA THR A 141 -0.46 -18.08 -7.37
C THR A 141 0.37 -17.88 -6.11
N TYR A 142 0.23 -16.73 -5.45
CA TYR A 142 0.98 -16.45 -4.22
C TYR A 142 0.41 -17.20 -3.02
N GLY A 143 -0.89 -17.51 -3.00
CA GLY A 143 -1.47 -18.41 -2.00
C GLY A 143 -0.79 -19.77 -2.03
N HIS A 144 -0.70 -20.39 -3.20
CA HIS A 144 0.00 -21.67 -3.38
C HIS A 144 1.47 -21.59 -2.91
N ARG A 145 2.19 -20.53 -3.27
CA ARG A 145 3.58 -20.31 -2.82
C ARG A 145 3.70 -20.15 -1.29
N GLY A 146 2.70 -19.55 -0.65
CA GLY A 146 2.64 -19.32 0.80
C GLY A 146 2.01 -20.45 1.61
N GLY A 147 1.51 -21.50 0.95
CA GLY A 147 0.83 -22.62 1.62
C GLY A 147 -0.62 -22.36 2.01
N CYS A 148 -1.29 -21.37 1.40
CA CYS A 148 -2.70 -21.05 1.59
C CYS A 148 -3.48 -21.01 0.26
N THR A 149 -4.76 -20.66 0.32
CA THR A 149 -5.65 -20.65 -0.86
C THR A 149 -5.49 -19.36 -1.65
N HIS A 150 -5.51 -18.21 -0.98
CA HIS A 150 -5.23 -16.89 -1.56
C HIS A 150 -4.20 -16.15 -0.70
N GLY A 151 -3.14 -15.65 -1.33
CA GLY A 151 -2.09 -14.89 -0.66
C GLY A 151 -1.80 -13.56 -1.36
N GLU A 152 -1.57 -12.50 -0.59
CA GLU A 152 -1.09 -11.22 -1.11
C GLU A 152 0.44 -11.09 -0.94
N PRO A 153 1.18 -10.85 -2.03
CA PRO A 153 2.63 -10.66 -1.98
C PRO A 153 3.01 -9.22 -1.58
N PHE A 154 4.00 -9.11 -0.69
CA PHE A 154 4.58 -7.84 -0.28
C PHE A 154 6.12 -7.87 -0.35
N LYS A 155 6.69 -6.71 -0.64
CA LYS A 155 8.13 -6.45 -0.51
C LYS A 155 8.40 -5.67 0.77
N LEU A 156 9.47 -6.01 1.49
CA LEU A 156 9.88 -5.26 2.67
C LEU A 156 10.57 -3.97 2.25
N GLY A 157 10.15 -2.85 2.84
CA GLY A 157 10.82 -1.55 2.68
C GLY A 157 12.19 -1.47 3.33
N ARG A 158 12.46 -2.39 4.26
CA ARG A 158 13.77 -2.61 4.86
C ARG A 158 13.90 -4.09 5.21
N ALA A 159 14.96 -4.73 4.72
CA ALA A 159 15.32 -6.10 5.05
C ALA A 159 16.77 -6.15 5.59
N PRO A 160 17.13 -7.14 6.43
CA PRO A 160 16.21 -8.07 7.10
C PRO A 160 15.37 -7.38 8.19
N ILE A 161 14.26 -7.99 8.60
CA ILE A 161 13.47 -7.60 9.77
C ILE A 161 13.61 -8.66 10.88
N MET A 162 13.50 -8.24 12.13
CA MET A 162 13.46 -9.18 13.25
C MET A 162 12.07 -9.77 13.38
N LEU A 163 11.95 -11.09 13.54
CA LEU A 163 10.66 -11.76 13.68
C LEU A 163 9.83 -11.20 14.85
N SER A 164 10.50 -10.88 15.97
CA SER A 164 9.87 -10.30 17.15
C SER A 164 9.28 -8.90 16.94
N THR A 165 9.61 -8.22 15.83
CA THR A 165 8.98 -6.94 15.52
C THR A 165 7.72 -7.12 14.69
N LEU A 166 7.36 -8.33 14.26
CA LEU A 166 6.18 -8.58 13.44
C LEU A 166 4.87 -8.71 14.22
N ASP A 167 4.88 -8.62 15.55
CA ASP A 167 3.66 -8.66 16.36
C ASP A 167 2.55 -7.74 15.82
N PRO A 168 2.82 -6.49 15.38
CA PRO A 168 1.78 -5.63 14.79
C PRO A 168 1.14 -6.17 13.49
N LEU A 169 1.78 -7.12 12.79
CA LEU A 169 1.21 -7.79 11.62
C LEU A 169 0.33 -8.99 12.00
N PHE A 170 0.50 -9.54 13.20
CA PHE A 170 -0.11 -10.80 13.62
C PHE A 170 -0.95 -10.69 14.90
N ASP A 171 -1.21 -9.48 15.41
CA ASP A 171 -1.89 -9.25 16.69
C ASP A 171 -3.39 -9.63 16.73
N ARG A 172 -3.84 -10.46 15.79
CA ARG A 172 -5.00 -11.31 16.02
C ARG A 172 -4.51 -12.50 16.84
N LYS A 173 -4.92 -12.56 18.11
CA LYS A 173 -4.98 -13.83 18.85
C LYS A 173 -5.57 -14.87 17.90
N ILE A 174 -4.74 -15.77 17.40
CA ILE A 174 -5.21 -16.97 16.71
C ILE A 174 -6.00 -17.71 17.79
N ALA A 175 -7.32 -17.59 17.75
CA ALA A 175 -8.18 -18.45 18.52
C ALA A 175 -7.87 -19.87 18.03
N ARG A 176 -7.16 -20.63 18.86
CA ARG A 176 -7.04 -22.06 18.71
C ARG A 176 -8.36 -22.72 19.08
#